data_AF-A0A3L7SN44-F1
#
_entry.id   AF-A0A3L7SN44-F1
#
_cell.length_a   1.000
_cell.length_b   1.000
_cell.length_c   1.000
_cell.angle_alpha   90.00
_cell.angle_beta   90.00
_cell.angle_gamma   90.00
#
_symmetry.space_group_name_H-M   'P 1'
#
loop_
_entity.id
_entity.type
_entity.pdbx_description
1 polymer ?
#
loop_
_entity_poly.entity_id
_entity_poly.type
_entity_poly.pdbx_seq_one_letter_code
_entity_poly.pdbx_strand_id
1 'polypeptide(L)'
;MPPRDDRLPRGEAVALWESTRARRRWWVAGLFAVAWGAVMVVPPLVLVVNRDAWLESLAAPGAQEDWEDFRRAMRAESGAEGPVGPVQRKVPKSVEPPIRVWLRDYLPLAIIAWGVLGGTLGCFLGLMIVGASGGPDPVDRPTAPRHER
;
A
#
# COMPACT_ATOMS: atom_id res chain seq x y z
N MET A 1 42.01 -37.90 28.18
CA MET A 1 41.00 -37.35 27.25
C MET A 1 40.88 -35.87 27.59
N PRO A 2 41.52 -34.95 26.84
CA PRO A 2 41.43 -33.52 27.16
C PRO A 2 40.00 -33.03 26.93
N PRO A 3 39.49 -32.09 27.74
CA PRO A 3 38.17 -31.51 27.52
C PRO A 3 38.19 -30.74 26.20
N ARG A 4 37.24 -31.04 25.31
CA ARG A 4 36.98 -30.21 24.13
C ARG A 4 36.47 -28.85 24.61
N ASP A 5 37.33 -27.84 24.56
CA ASP A 5 36.90 -26.45 24.62
C ASP A 5 36.22 -26.10 23.29
N ASP A 6 34.90 -26.36 23.20
CA ASP A 6 34.06 -25.99 22.06
C ASP A 6 33.79 -24.47 21.99
N ARG A 7 34.61 -23.66 22.66
CA ARG A 7 34.53 -22.20 22.63
C ARG A 7 35.18 -21.71 21.35
N LEU A 8 34.36 -21.52 20.32
CA LEU A 8 34.76 -20.78 19.12
C LEU A 8 35.47 -19.49 19.55
N PRO A 9 36.62 -19.15 18.96
CA PRO A 9 37.31 -17.90 19.26
C PRO A 9 36.31 -16.75 19.04
N ARG A 10 36.26 -15.79 19.98
CA ARG A 10 35.23 -14.73 19.99
C ARG A 10 35.04 -14.06 18.63
N GLY A 11 36.10 -13.94 17.83
CA GLY A 11 36.04 -13.37 16.48
C GLY A 11 35.20 -14.18 15.48
N GLU A 12 35.25 -15.51 15.52
CA GLU A 12 34.46 -16.37 14.61
C GLU A 12 32.97 -16.35 14.96
N ALA A 13 32.65 -16.31 16.26
CA ALA A 13 31.27 -16.19 16.72
C ALA A 13 30.63 -14.85 16.31
N VAL A 14 31.40 -13.75 16.35
CA VAL A 14 30.96 -12.42 15.89
C VAL A 14 30.76 -12.41 14.37
N ALA A 15 31.70 -12.94 13.60
CA ALA A 15 31.60 -12.98 12.14
C ALA A 15 30.41 -13.84 11.64
N LEU A 16 30.18 -15.00 12.25
CA LEU A 16 29.01 -15.85 11.95
C LEU A 16 27.70 -15.13 12.28
N TRP A 17 27.64 -14.42 13.40
CA TRP A 17 26.45 -13.67 13.80
C TRP A 17 26.19 -12.44 12.92
N GLU A 18 27.23 -11.73 12.49
CA GLU A 18 27.10 -10.64 11.52
C GLU A 18 26.62 -11.15 10.15
N SER A 19 27.16 -12.27 9.68
CA SER A 19 26.76 -12.85 8.40
C SER A 19 25.31 -13.34 8.38
N THR A 20 24.83 -13.91 9.49
CA THR A 20 23.45 -14.39 9.64
C THR A 20 22.47 -13.22 9.77
N ARG A 21 22.82 -12.15 10.50
CA ARG A 21 22.00 -10.92 10.57
C ARG A 21 21.93 -10.17 9.25
N ALA A 22 23.07 -10.03 8.55
CA ALA A 22 23.11 -9.44 7.22
C ALA A 22 22.25 -10.22 6.23
N ARG A 23 22.39 -11.56 6.20
CA ARG A 23 21.58 -12.44 5.35
C ARG A 23 20.09 -12.26 5.65
N ARG A 24 19.67 -12.33 6.91
CA ARG A 24 18.26 -12.13 7.31
C ARG A 24 17.72 -10.78 6.86
N ARG A 25 18.47 -9.69 7.02
CA ARG A 25 18.06 -8.35 6.58
C ARG A 25 17.80 -8.30 5.06
N TRP A 26 18.69 -8.89 4.27
CA TRP A 26 18.53 -8.96 2.81
C TRP A 26 17.33 -9.80 2.39
N TRP A 27 17.05 -10.92 3.07
CA TRP A 27 15.85 -11.71 2.80
C TRP A 27 14.56 -10.94 3.13
N VAL A 28 14.51 -10.29 4.29
CA VAL A 28 13.35 -9.46 4.68
C VAL A 28 13.14 -8.32 3.69
N ALA A 29 14.21 -7.63 3.28
CA ALA A 29 14.14 -6.56 2.27
C ALA A 29 13.65 -7.10 0.91
N GLY A 30 14.17 -8.24 0.47
CA GLY A 30 13.76 -8.88 -0.80
C GLY A 30 12.29 -9.30 -0.80
N LEU A 31 11.83 -9.95 0.28
CA LEU A 31 10.42 -10.34 0.42
C LEU A 31 9.51 -9.12 0.45
N PHE A 32 9.89 -8.07 1.18
CA PHE A 32 9.13 -6.81 1.19
C PHE A 32 9.08 -6.18 -0.20
N ALA A 33 10.21 -6.10 -0.92
CA ALA A 33 10.27 -5.51 -2.25
C ALA A 33 9.39 -6.26 -3.26
N VAL A 34 9.38 -7.60 -3.23
CA VAL A 34 8.52 -8.42 -4.09
C VAL A 34 7.05 -8.21 -3.76
N ALA A 35 6.69 -8.27 -2.47
CA ALA A 35 5.32 -8.08 -2.04
C ALA A 35 4.81 -6.66 -2.37
N TRP A 36 5.64 -5.63 -2.12
CA TRP A 36 5.30 -4.25 -2.41
C TRP A 36 5.22 -3.98 -3.92
N GLY A 37 6.14 -4.57 -4.69
CA GLY A 37 6.11 -4.53 -6.15
C GLY A 37 4.79 -5.10 -6.70
N ALA A 38 4.31 -6.21 -6.14
CA ALA A 38 3.01 -6.77 -6.51
C ALA A 38 1.86 -5.79 -6.20
N VAL A 39 1.87 -5.14 -5.03
CA VAL A 39 0.85 -4.13 -4.66
C VAL A 39 0.91 -2.90 -5.58
N MET A 40 2.09 -2.51 -6.06
CA MET A 40 2.25 -1.38 -6.98
C MET A 40 1.80 -1.72 -8.40
N VAL A 41 2.03 -2.94 -8.87
CA VAL A 41 1.82 -3.33 -10.28
C VAL A 41 0.45 -3.95 -10.52
N VAL A 42 -0.02 -4.82 -9.63
CA VAL A 42 -1.24 -5.62 -9.87
C VAL A 42 -2.50 -4.75 -10.02
N PRO A 43 -2.82 -3.80 -9.12
CA PRO A 43 -4.05 -3.02 -9.25
C PRO A 43 -4.11 -2.16 -10.52
N PRO A 44 -3.07 -1.38 -10.90
CA PRO A 44 -3.05 -0.66 -12.17
C PRO A 44 -3.16 -1.60 -13.38
N LEU A 45 -2.50 -2.76 -13.34
CA LEU A 45 -2.56 -3.72 -14.43
C LEU A 45 -3.97 -4.29 -14.60
N VAL A 46 -4.62 -4.69 -13.50
CA VAL A 46 -6.01 -5.17 -13.52
C VAL A 46 -6.93 -4.09 -14.08
N LEU A 47 -6.77 -2.83 -13.66
CA LEU A 47 -7.54 -1.70 -14.16
C LEU A 47 -7.38 -1.51 -15.67
N VAL A 48 -6.15 -1.54 -16.18
CA VAL A 48 -5.86 -1.35 -17.61
C VAL A 48 -6.39 -2.51 -18.45
N VAL A 49 -6.16 -3.75 -18.02
CA VAL A 49 -6.58 -4.96 -18.76
C VAL A 49 -8.09 -5.08 -18.85
N ASN A 50 -8.82 -4.72 -17.79
CA ASN A 50 -10.28 -4.82 -17.77
C ASN A 50 -10.99 -3.54 -18.21
N ARG A 51 -10.23 -2.48 -18.54
CA ARG A 51 -10.76 -1.14 -18.82
C ARG A 51 -11.83 -1.17 -19.90
N ASP A 52 -11.55 -1.82 -21.03
CA ASP A 52 -12.42 -1.76 -22.20
C ASP A 52 -13.71 -2.56 -21.96
N ALA A 53 -13.62 -3.72 -21.32
CA ALA A 53 -14.79 -4.51 -20.91
C ALA A 53 -15.69 -3.72 -19.93
N TRP A 54 -15.09 -2.99 -18.98
CA TRP A 54 -15.86 -2.14 -18.07
C TRP A 54 -16.46 -0.94 -18.78
N LEU A 55 -15.73 -0.27 -19.68
CA LEU A 55 -16.26 0.83 -20.49
C LEU A 55 -17.41 0.39 -21.38
N GLU A 56 -17.34 -0.82 -21.96
CA GLU A 56 -18.41 -1.40 -22.75
C GLU A 56 -19.66 -1.67 -21.89
N SER A 57 -19.49 -2.26 -20.71
CA SER A 57 -20.59 -2.47 -19.77
C SER A 57 -21.25 -1.16 -19.33
N LEU A 58 -20.45 -0.10 -19.15
CA LEU A 58 -20.91 1.24 -18.78
C LEU A 58 -21.46 2.06 -19.96
N ALA A 59 -21.24 1.60 -21.20
CA ALA A 59 -21.83 2.17 -22.40
C ALA A 59 -23.16 1.51 -22.77
N ALA A 60 -23.54 0.42 -22.10
CA ALA A 60 -24.79 -0.28 -22.35
C ALA A 60 -26.00 0.63 -22.06
N PRO A 61 -27.09 0.53 -22.84
CA PRO A 61 -28.29 1.35 -22.64
C PRO A 61 -28.86 1.29 -21.22
N GLY A 62 -28.87 0.10 -20.62
CA GLY A 62 -29.35 -0.08 -19.24
C GLY A 62 -28.56 0.73 -18.19
N ALA A 63 -27.25 0.87 -18.35
CA ALA A 63 -26.43 1.68 -17.44
C ALA A 63 -26.75 3.19 -17.55
N GLN A 64 -27.18 3.65 -18.72
CA GLN A 64 -27.64 5.01 -18.93
C GLN A 64 -29.04 5.22 -18.31
N GLU A 65 -29.94 4.27 -18.48
CA GLU A 65 -31.28 4.29 -17.87
C GLU A 65 -31.18 4.32 -16.33
N ASP A 66 -30.35 3.45 -15.74
CA ASP A 66 -30.08 3.43 -14.30
C ASP A 66 -29.54 4.78 -13.79
N TRP A 67 -28.65 5.42 -14.57
CA TRP A 67 -28.11 6.73 -14.24
C TRP A 67 -29.18 7.82 -14.31
N GLU A 68 -30.07 7.76 -15.31
CA GLU A 68 -31.17 8.71 -15.44
C GLU A 68 -32.21 8.54 -14.32
N ASP A 69 -32.51 7.31 -13.92
CA ASP A 69 -33.35 6.99 -12.77
C ASP A 69 -32.79 7.54 -11.47
N PHE A 70 -31.48 7.35 -11.25
CA PHE A 70 -30.80 7.96 -10.11
C PHE A 70 -30.92 9.49 -10.11
N ARG A 71 -30.73 10.14 -11.26
CA ARG A 71 -30.91 11.61 -11.36
C ARG A 71 -32.35 12.04 -11.14
N ARG A 72 -33.34 11.27 -11.61
CA ARG A 72 -34.76 11.54 -11.37
C ARG A 72 -35.11 11.44 -9.89
N ALA A 73 -34.67 10.38 -9.21
CA ALA A 73 -34.87 10.21 -7.77
C ALA A 73 -34.23 11.36 -6.97
N MET A 74 -32.98 11.73 -7.28
CA MET A 74 -32.31 12.86 -6.65
C MET A 74 -33.01 14.21 -6.92
N ARG A 75 -33.64 14.39 -8.09
CA ARG A 75 -34.42 15.61 -8.39
C ARG A 75 -35.67 15.67 -7.52
N ALA A 76 -36.40 14.58 -7.38
CA ALA A 76 -37.58 14.49 -6.52
C ALA A 76 -37.23 14.78 -5.03
N GLU A 77 -36.10 14.27 -4.55
CA GLU A 77 -35.62 14.50 -3.17
C GLU A 77 -35.09 15.92 -2.93
N SER A 78 -34.58 16.58 -3.96
CA SER A 78 -33.94 17.91 -3.85
C SER A 78 -34.93 19.09 -3.68
N GLY A 79 -36.24 18.82 -3.61
CA GLY A 79 -37.26 19.85 -3.46
C GLY A 79 -37.60 20.61 -4.75
N ALA A 80 -37.18 20.10 -5.91
CA ALA A 80 -37.57 20.68 -7.21
C ALA A 80 -39.06 20.44 -7.54
N GLU A 81 -39.71 19.48 -6.86
CA GLU A 81 -41.11 19.08 -7.10
C GLU A 81 -41.95 18.98 -5.79
N GLY A 82 -41.40 19.31 -4.62
CA GLY A 82 -42.09 19.15 -3.31
C GLY A 82 -41.52 20.01 -2.17
N PRO A 83 -42.15 20.01 -0.97
CA PRO A 83 -41.79 20.92 0.12
C PRO A 83 -40.34 20.71 0.58
N VAL A 84 -39.59 21.80 0.62
CA VAL A 84 -38.14 21.82 0.83
C VAL A 84 -37.78 21.24 2.20
N GLY A 85 -37.18 20.04 2.22
CA GLY A 85 -36.51 19.50 3.39
C GLY A 85 -35.21 20.25 3.70
N PRO A 86 -34.65 20.14 4.93
CA PRO A 86 -33.54 20.97 5.41
C PRO A 86 -32.19 20.78 4.68
N VAL A 87 -32.07 19.80 3.78
CA VAL A 87 -30.85 19.56 2.99
C VAL A 87 -31.19 19.56 1.51
N GLN A 88 -30.82 20.62 0.80
CA GLN A 88 -30.86 20.64 -0.66
C GLN A 88 -29.76 19.73 -1.22
N ARG A 89 -30.15 18.58 -1.76
CA ARG A 89 -29.24 17.69 -2.49
C ARG A 89 -29.00 18.26 -3.89
N LYS A 90 -27.73 18.42 -4.27
CA LYS A 90 -27.36 18.94 -5.60
C LYS A 90 -27.55 17.84 -6.65
N VAL A 91 -28.46 18.05 -7.60
CA VAL A 91 -28.66 17.13 -8.73
C VAL A 91 -27.38 17.10 -9.59
N PRO A 92 -26.86 15.91 -9.94
CA PRO A 92 -25.70 15.77 -10.82
C PRO A 92 -26.00 16.39 -12.20
N LYS A 93 -25.08 17.24 -12.67
CA LYS A 93 -25.19 17.90 -14.00
C LYS A 93 -24.65 17.05 -15.15
N SER A 94 -23.92 15.96 -14.85
CA SER A 94 -23.30 15.12 -15.87
C SER A 94 -24.35 14.35 -16.68
N VAL A 95 -24.20 14.38 -18.01
CA VAL A 95 -25.03 13.62 -18.96
C VAL A 95 -24.64 12.14 -18.92
N GLU A 96 -23.36 11.84 -18.74
CA GLU A 96 -22.81 10.48 -18.65
C GLU A 96 -22.59 10.06 -17.19
N PRO A 97 -22.61 8.74 -16.91
CA PRO A 97 -22.24 8.20 -15.60
C PRO A 97 -20.81 8.62 -15.22
N PRO A 98 -20.57 9.15 -14.01
CA PRO A 98 -19.27 9.71 -13.62
C PRO A 98 -18.14 8.67 -13.63
N ILE A 99 -18.46 7.40 -13.34
CA ILE A 99 -17.49 6.31 -13.37
C ILE A 99 -16.96 6.03 -14.79
N ARG A 100 -17.80 6.24 -15.81
CA ARG A 100 -17.41 6.11 -17.22
C ARG A 100 -16.42 7.19 -17.62
N VAL A 101 -16.69 8.44 -17.25
CA VAL A 101 -15.80 9.57 -17.48
C VAL A 101 -14.46 9.35 -16.76
N TRP A 102 -14.51 8.87 -15.51
CA TRP A 102 -13.31 8.59 -14.73
C TRP A 102 -12.41 7.51 -15.38
N LEU A 103 -12.99 6.38 -15.79
CA LEU A 103 -12.26 5.30 -16.49
C LEU A 103 -11.70 5.72 -17.85
N ARG A 104 -12.43 6.59 -18.57
CA ARG A 104 -12.02 7.07 -19.89
C ARG A 104 -10.87 8.07 -19.81
N ASP A 105 -11.06 9.13 -19.01
CA ASP A 105 -10.26 10.36 -19.08
C ASP A 105 -9.26 10.50 -17.92
N TYR A 106 -9.53 9.89 -16.76
CA TYR A 106 -8.75 10.09 -15.53
C TYR A 106 -7.97 8.86 -15.06
N LEU A 107 -8.01 7.75 -15.81
CA LEU A 107 -7.24 6.55 -15.48
C LEU A 107 -5.72 6.82 -15.34
N PRO A 108 -5.05 7.58 -16.25
CA PRO A 108 -3.63 7.88 -16.08
C PRO A 108 -3.35 8.66 -14.80
N LEU A 109 -4.24 9.59 -14.43
CA LEU A 109 -4.13 10.37 -13.20
C LEU A 109 -4.23 9.47 -11.97
N ALA A 110 -5.14 8.50 -11.99
CA ALA A 110 -5.28 7.51 -10.91
C ALA A 110 -4.02 6.65 -10.76
N ILE A 111 -3.41 6.21 -11.87
CA ILE A 111 -2.16 5.43 -11.86
C ILE A 111 -1.00 6.24 -11.29
N ILE A 112 -0.87 7.52 -11.69
CA ILE A 112 0.17 8.41 -11.16
C ILE A 112 -0.04 8.63 -9.66
N ALA A 113 -1.27 8.94 -9.23
CA ALA A 113 -1.57 9.14 -7.82
C ALA A 113 -1.28 7.88 -6.99
N TRP A 114 -1.63 6.70 -7.51
CA TRP A 114 -1.30 5.41 -6.89
C TRP A 114 0.20 5.22 -6.75
N GLY A 115 0.97 5.50 -7.81
CA GLY A 115 2.43 5.40 -7.79
C GLY A 115 3.07 6.36 -6.79
N VAL A 116 2.60 7.61 -6.70
CA VAL A 116 3.12 8.60 -5.76
C VAL A 116 2.81 8.22 -4.31
N LEU A 117 1.54 7.92 -4.01
CA LEU A 117 1.11 7.55 -2.66
C LEU A 117 1.77 6.24 -2.22
N GLY A 118 1.67 5.22 -3.05
CA GLY A 118 2.22 3.89 -2.80
C GLY A 118 3.74 3.86 -2.77
N GLY A 119 4.40 4.63 -3.63
CA GLY A 119 5.86 4.76 -3.63
C GLY A 119 6.36 5.44 -2.36
N THR A 120 5.73 6.55 -1.96
CA THR A 120 6.06 7.26 -0.72
C THR A 120 5.87 6.35 0.49
N LEU A 121 4.69 5.72 0.62
CA LEU A 121 4.38 4.83 1.73
C LEU A 121 5.32 3.62 1.78
N GLY A 122 5.58 3.00 0.63
CA GLY A 122 6.48 1.86 0.52
C GLY A 122 7.91 2.18 0.90
N CYS A 123 8.38 3.37 0.55
CA CYS A 123 9.70 3.86 0.94
C CYS A 123 9.81 3.96 2.47
N PHE A 124 8.89 4.68 3.12
CA PHE A 124 8.89 4.82 4.58
C PHE A 124 8.76 3.46 5.29
N LEU A 125 7.82 2.63 4.84
CA LEU A 125 7.59 1.32 5.45
C LEU A 125 8.80 0.39 5.25
N GLY A 126 9.40 0.39 4.06
CA GLY A 126 10.60 -0.38 3.75
C GLY A 126 11.78 0.04 4.64
N LEU A 127 12.01 1.34 4.81
CA LEU A 127 13.04 1.85 5.72
C LEU A 127 12.79 1.39 7.17
N MET A 128 11.54 1.44 7.64
CA MET A 128 11.21 0.97 8.99
C MET A 128 11.43 -0.53 9.17
N ILE A 129 10.98 -1.35 8.22
CA ILE A 129 11.11 -2.82 8.29
C ILE A 129 12.59 -3.22 8.24
N VAL A 130 13.35 -2.64 7.32
CA VAL A 130 14.79 -2.90 7.21
C VAL A 130 15.53 -2.42 8.45
N GLY A 131 15.19 -1.24 8.98
CA GLY A 131 15.74 -0.68 10.21
C GLY A 131 15.47 -1.57 11.43
N ALA A 132 14.21 -1.98 11.65
CA ALA A 132 13.82 -2.85 12.76
C ALA A 132 14.46 -4.24 12.71
N SER A 133 14.84 -4.71 11.53
CA SER A 133 15.47 -6.03 11.36
C SER A 133 16.95 -6.09 11.78
N GLY A 134 17.60 -4.93 11.98
CA GLY A 134 18.98 -4.79 12.47
C GLY A 134 19.07 -4.33 13.93
N GLY A 135 18.60 -5.15 14.88
CA GLY A 135 18.47 -4.79 16.30
C GLY A 135 19.76 -4.29 16.99
N PRO A 136 19.62 -3.61 18.16
CA PRO A 136 20.69 -2.88 18.83
C PRO A 136 21.88 -3.77 19.21
N ASP A 137 23.08 -3.19 19.18
CA ASP A 137 24.31 -3.87 19.57
C ASP A 137 24.29 -4.22 21.07
N PRO A 138 24.76 -5.42 21.49
CA PRO A 138 24.78 -5.83 22.89
C PRO A 138 25.86 -5.12 23.74
N VAL A 139 26.46 -4.03 23.26
CA VAL A 139 27.64 -3.41 23.86
C VAL A 139 27.24 -2.14 24.60
N ASP A 140 26.57 -2.32 25.73
CA ASP A 140 26.59 -1.34 26.83
C ASP A 140 26.28 -2.03 28.16
N ARG A 141 27.09 -3.04 28.51
CA ARG A 141 27.27 -3.41 29.91
C ARG A 141 28.62 -2.87 30.37
N PRO A 142 28.67 -1.78 31.14
CA PRO A 142 29.88 -1.42 31.84
C PRO A 142 30.16 -2.55 32.85
N THR A 143 31.15 -3.39 32.55
CA THR A 143 31.74 -4.28 33.56
C THR A 143 32.44 -3.39 34.56
N ALA A 144 31.76 -3.11 35.68
CA ALA A 144 32.36 -2.43 36.81
C ALA A 144 33.64 -3.19 37.24
N PRO A 145 34.77 -2.51 37.48
CA PRO A 145 35.97 -3.16 37.97
C PRO A 145 35.69 -3.72 39.37
N ARG A 146 35.85 -5.04 39.50
CA ARG A 146 35.88 -5.74 40.78
C ARG A 146 37.10 -5.23 41.55
N HIS A 147 36.88 -4.33 42.50
CA HIS A 147 37.90 -4.01 43.49
C HIS A 147 38.10 -5.24 44.36
N GLU A 148 39.14 -6.01 44.04
CA GLU A 148 39.71 -7.01 44.94
C GLU A 148 40.38 -6.27 46.10
N ARG A 149 39.96 -6.60 47.33
CA ARG A 149 40.70 -6.33 48.56
C ARG A 149 41.19 -7.65 49.11
#